data_AF-A0A4Y9XKW9-F1
#
_entry.id   AF-A0A4Y9XKW9-F1
#
_cell.length_a   1.000
_cell.length_b   1.000
_cell.length_c   1.000
_cell.angle_alpha   90.00
_cell.angle_beta   90.00
_cell.angle_gamma   90.00
#
_symmetry.space_group_name_H-M   'P 1'
#
loop_
_entity.id
_entity.type
_entity.pdbx_description
1 polymer ?
#
loop_
_entity_poly.entity_id
_entity_poly.type
_entity_poly.pdbx_seq_one_letter_code
_entity_poly.pdbx_strand_id
1 'polypeptide(L)'
;MPSSDSRERDGTEAFVALLALGVITAAPYLLVRRRLSALDASLHRMSSKMTAKSREIVKLRNTIAALQATQMAKEAGSAALQRDVQALAAAVSMVKGNTEVMIDGMGELKKIVGDLRMKAERDEDACLRNEEAEARIQEALEDIRQVVAALQKTTEQKEQLRIEREEARYEQVMGFLQQYLHEHNRTVSSAFRDVGRSMGDVAAFMHEVELLHGYVASPGDRRGIERIRQFAKKLQELPNALPGCTTAQVRGSLKQTRGDSLRLDPPTYIARGEAALGFATA
;
A
#
# COMPACT_ATOMS: atom_id res chain seq x y z
N MET A 1 -70.13 -103.12 146.56
CA MET A 1 -71.12 -102.59 145.60
C MET A 1 -70.56 -101.30 145.01
N PRO A 2 -70.44 -101.11 143.68
CA PRO A 2 -70.52 -102.06 142.54
C PRO A 2 -69.38 -101.90 141.48
N SER A 3 -69.45 -102.71 140.39
CA SER A 3 -69.17 -102.39 138.95
C SER A 3 -67.75 -101.93 138.53
N SER A 4 -67.12 -102.25 137.38
CA SER A 4 -67.49 -102.78 136.05
C SER A 4 -66.17 -102.90 135.23
N ASP A 5 -65.90 -103.99 134.52
CA ASP A 5 -65.94 -104.11 133.03
C ASP A 5 -65.09 -103.05 132.29
N SER A 6 -63.93 -103.28 131.65
CA SER A 6 -63.47 -104.21 130.58
C SER A 6 -63.15 -103.45 129.27
N ARG A 7 -62.11 -103.95 128.55
CA ARG A 7 -61.76 -103.79 127.11
C ARG A 7 -60.75 -102.73 126.59
N GLU A 8 -59.81 -103.29 125.80
CA GLU A 8 -59.12 -102.79 124.58
C GLU A 8 -58.05 -101.70 124.74
N ARG A 9 -56.72 -101.96 124.75
CA ARG A 9 -55.79 -102.67 123.83
C ARG A 9 -55.82 -102.21 122.35
N ASP A 10 -54.64 -101.76 121.89
CA ASP A 10 -54.15 -101.64 120.49
C ASP A 10 -54.43 -100.36 119.68
N GLY A 11 -53.77 -99.24 120.03
CA GLY A 11 -53.81 -97.98 119.24
C GLY A 11 -52.49 -97.25 118.99
N THR A 12 -51.37 -97.62 119.64
CA THR A 12 -50.12 -96.85 119.60
C THR A 12 -49.06 -97.39 118.62
N GLU A 13 -49.13 -98.66 118.20
CA GLU A 13 -48.17 -99.21 117.23
C GLU A 13 -48.47 -98.82 115.77
N ALA A 14 -49.73 -98.53 115.43
CA ALA A 14 -50.12 -98.04 114.10
C ALA A 14 -49.55 -96.63 113.81
N PHE A 15 -49.39 -95.79 114.83
CA PHE A 15 -48.83 -94.44 114.68
C PHE A 15 -47.31 -94.44 114.46
N VAL A 16 -46.60 -95.38 115.09
CA VAL A 16 -45.14 -95.54 114.91
C VAL A 16 -44.83 -96.15 113.54
N ALA A 17 -45.65 -97.10 113.07
CA ALA A 17 -45.54 -97.66 111.71
C ALA A 17 -45.80 -96.61 110.62
N LEU A 18 -46.75 -95.69 110.80
CA LEU A 18 -47.03 -94.58 109.88
C LEU A 18 -45.91 -93.52 109.85
N LEU A 19 -45.29 -93.22 110.99
CA LEU A 19 -44.11 -92.33 111.05
C LEU A 19 -42.87 -92.98 110.41
N ALA A 20 -42.65 -94.27 110.62
CA ALA A 20 -41.57 -95.01 109.96
C ALA A 20 -41.78 -95.12 108.44
N LEU A 21 -43.02 -95.36 107.97
CA LEU A 21 -43.35 -95.34 106.54
C LEU A 21 -43.21 -93.93 105.95
N GLY A 22 -43.55 -92.89 106.71
CA GLY A 22 -43.36 -91.49 106.33
C GLY A 22 -41.88 -91.14 106.11
N VAL A 23 -40.97 -91.66 106.93
CA VAL A 23 -39.51 -91.44 106.76
C VAL A 23 -38.94 -92.28 105.61
N ILE A 24 -39.41 -93.52 105.44
CA ILE A 24 -38.97 -94.42 104.35
C ILE A 24 -39.49 -93.95 102.97
N THR A 25 -40.64 -93.26 102.91
CA THR A 25 -41.18 -92.67 101.68
C THR A 25 -40.71 -91.23 101.44
N ALA A 26 -40.44 -90.45 102.51
CA ALA A 26 -39.93 -89.09 102.39
C ALA A 26 -38.42 -89.03 102.10
N ALA A 27 -37.60 -89.99 102.57
CA ALA A 27 -36.16 -89.97 102.34
C ALA A 27 -35.75 -90.08 100.85
N PRO A 28 -36.33 -90.99 100.03
CA PRO A 28 -36.14 -90.99 98.58
C PRO A 28 -36.62 -89.68 97.95
N TYR A 29 -37.74 -89.14 98.42
CA TYR A 29 -38.32 -87.89 97.92
C TYR A 29 -37.43 -86.67 98.24
N LEU A 30 -36.81 -86.61 99.42
CA LEU A 30 -35.90 -85.54 99.81
C LEU A 30 -34.55 -85.64 99.09
N LEU A 31 -34.05 -86.85 98.84
CA LEU A 31 -32.86 -87.08 98.00
C LEU A 31 -33.12 -86.70 96.54
N VAL A 32 -34.28 -87.08 95.99
CA VAL A 32 -34.71 -86.69 94.65
C VAL A 32 -34.95 -85.18 94.58
N ARG A 33 -35.52 -84.54 95.61
CA ARG A 33 -35.70 -83.09 95.69
C ARG A 33 -34.37 -82.33 95.81
N ARG A 34 -33.38 -82.87 96.53
CA ARG A 34 -32.02 -82.30 96.58
C ARG A 34 -31.28 -82.45 95.24
N ARG A 35 -31.42 -83.60 94.57
CA ARG A 35 -30.87 -83.78 93.22
C ARG A 35 -31.60 -82.93 92.19
N LEU A 36 -32.93 -82.82 92.25
CA LEU A 36 -33.73 -81.96 91.38
C LEU A 36 -33.37 -80.50 91.59
N SER A 37 -33.28 -80.01 92.83
CA SER A 37 -32.86 -78.62 93.08
C SER A 37 -31.41 -78.34 92.68
N ALA A 38 -30.49 -79.31 92.82
CA ALA A 38 -29.13 -79.18 92.29
C ALA A 38 -29.10 -79.18 90.75
N LEU A 39 -29.94 -79.98 90.10
CA LEU A 39 -30.07 -80.04 88.65
C LEU A 39 -30.77 -78.80 88.09
N ASP A 40 -31.74 -78.26 88.82
CA ASP A 40 -32.45 -77.02 88.50
C ASP A 40 -31.55 -75.80 88.71
N ALA A 41 -30.74 -75.78 89.77
CA ALA A 41 -29.67 -74.79 89.94
C ALA A 41 -28.60 -74.89 88.83
N SER A 42 -28.27 -76.12 88.40
CA SER A 42 -27.35 -76.34 87.27
C SER A 42 -27.97 -75.91 85.93
N LEU A 43 -29.26 -76.19 85.70
CA LEU A 43 -30.02 -75.75 84.53
C LEU A 43 -30.15 -74.23 84.50
N HIS A 44 -30.45 -73.57 85.62
CA HIS A 44 -30.46 -72.12 85.73
C HIS A 44 -29.07 -71.51 85.50
N ARG A 45 -28.01 -72.13 86.06
CA ARG A 45 -26.63 -71.68 85.83
C ARG A 45 -26.19 -71.90 84.38
N MET A 46 -26.68 -72.94 83.73
CA MET A 46 -26.41 -73.21 82.31
C MET A 46 -27.21 -72.27 81.41
N SER A 47 -28.48 -72.02 81.72
CA SER A 47 -29.35 -71.08 81.02
C SER A 47 -28.85 -69.64 81.16
N SER A 48 -28.37 -69.23 82.34
CA SER A 48 -27.74 -67.91 82.53
C SER A 48 -26.42 -67.79 81.76
N LYS A 49 -25.59 -68.84 81.73
CA LYS A 49 -24.40 -68.89 80.87
C LYS A 49 -24.75 -68.87 79.38
N MET A 50 -25.81 -69.58 78.97
CA MET A 50 -26.25 -69.66 77.58
C MET A 50 -26.83 -68.33 77.10
N THR A 51 -27.60 -67.64 77.94
CA THR A 51 -28.11 -66.29 77.65
C THR A 51 -26.97 -65.25 77.64
N ALA A 52 -25.99 -65.35 78.54
CA ALA A 52 -24.80 -64.51 78.52
C ALA A 52 -24.00 -64.70 77.21
N LYS A 53 -23.72 -65.96 76.83
CA LYS A 53 -23.06 -66.28 75.54
C LYS A 53 -23.90 -65.85 74.35
N SER A 54 -25.22 -65.98 74.40
CA SER A 54 -26.11 -65.51 73.32
C SER A 54 -26.02 -63.99 73.16
N ARG A 55 -25.98 -63.23 74.28
CA ARG A 55 -25.74 -61.77 74.24
C ARG A 55 -24.37 -61.43 73.68
N GLU A 56 -23.32 -62.18 74.01
CA GLU A 56 -21.98 -62.00 73.43
C GLU A 56 -21.99 -62.30 71.93
N ILE A 57 -22.66 -63.36 71.48
CA ILE A 57 -22.82 -63.69 70.06
C ILE A 57 -23.55 -62.56 69.34
N VAL A 58 -24.59 -61.97 69.94
CA VAL A 58 -25.30 -60.82 69.37
C VAL A 58 -24.38 -59.59 69.30
N LYS A 59 -23.60 -59.31 70.35
CA LYS A 59 -22.61 -58.22 70.32
C LYS A 59 -21.58 -58.43 69.22
N LEU A 60 -21.02 -59.64 69.10
CA LEU A 60 -20.05 -59.99 68.06
C LEU A 60 -20.67 -59.87 66.66
N ARG A 61 -21.90 -60.32 66.47
CA ARG A 61 -22.63 -60.13 65.20
C ARG A 61 -22.80 -58.66 64.86
N ASN A 62 -23.18 -57.82 65.84
CA ASN A 62 -23.31 -56.39 65.63
C ASN A 62 -21.96 -55.73 65.30
N THR A 63 -20.86 -56.14 65.96
CA THR A 63 -19.53 -55.62 65.62
C THR A 63 -19.06 -56.11 64.25
N ILE A 64 -19.36 -57.36 63.87
CA ILE A 64 -19.05 -57.89 62.53
C ILE A 64 -19.84 -57.12 61.47
N ALA A 65 -21.13 -56.87 61.69
CA ALA A 65 -21.96 -56.09 60.77
C ALA A 65 -21.46 -54.64 60.65
N ALA A 66 -21.06 -54.01 61.76
CA ALA A 66 -20.46 -52.67 61.75
C ALA A 66 -19.12 -52.64 61.00
N LEU A 67 -18.25 -53.64 61.21
CA LEU A 67 -17.00 -53.77 60.48
C LEU A 67 -17.23 -53.99 58.98
N GLN A 68 -18.18 -54.85 58.61
CA GLN A 68 -18.58 -55.05 57.22
C GLN A 68 -19.10 -53.75 56.60
N ALA A 69 -19.96 -52.99 57.29
CA ALA A 69 -20.43 -51.69 56.81
C ALA A 69 -19.26 -50.70 56.62
N THR A 70 -18.31 -50.65 57.56
CA THR A 70 -17.11 -49.79 57.41
C THR A 70 -16.20 -50.25 56.28
N GLN A 71 -16.10 -51.55 56.02
CA GLN A 71 -15.32 -52.10 54.92
C GLN A 71 -15.98 -51.76 53.57
N MET A 72 -17.29 -51.97 53.43
CA MET A 72 -18.02 -51.57 52.21
C MET A 72 -17.92 -50.06 51.96
N ALA A 73 -17.97 -49.23 53.01
CA ALA A 73 -17.77 -47.79 52.89
C ALA A 73 -16.34 -47.44 52.45
N LYS A 74 -15.31 -48.14 52.97
CA LYS A 74 -13.91 -47.98 52.53
C LYS A 74 -13.72 -48.44 51.08
N GLU A 75 -14.32 -49.56 50.68
CA GLU A 75 -14.27 -50.08 49.32
C GLU A 75 -14.96 -49.12 48.35
N ALA A 76 -16.15 -48.62 48.69
CA ALA A 76 -16.84 -47.59 47.92
C ALA A 76 -16.00 -46.30 47.79
N GLY A 77 -15.36 -45.86 48.89
CA GLY A 77 -14.44 -44.73 48.89
C GLY A 77 -13.23 -44.94 47.99
N SER A 78 -12.59 -46.12 48.06
CA SER A 78 -11.47 -46.47 47.20
C SER A 78 -11.86 -46.56 45.71
N ALA A 79 -13.06 -47.05 45.41
CA ALA A 79 -13.59 -47.10 44.05
C ALA A 79 -13.91 -45.70 43.51
N ALA A 80 -14.39 -44.77 44.34
CA ALA A 80 -14.56 -43.37 43.96
C ALA A 80 -13.22 -42.70 43.67
N LEU A 81 -12.24 -42.82 44.59
CA LEU A 81 -10.88 -42.33 44.40
C LEU A 81 -10.21 -42.90 43.13
N GLN A 82 -10.41 -44.19 42.84
CA GLN A 82 -9.87 -44.81 41.63
C GLN A 82 -10.48 -44.21 40.36
N ARG A 83 -11.78 -43.90 40.35
CA ARG A 83 -12.42 -43.22 39.21
C ARG A 83 -11.90 -41.79 39.06
N ASP A 84 -11.72 -41.05 40.16
CA ASP A 84 -11.18 -39.69 40.12
C ASP A 84 -9.74 -39.66 39.61
N VAL A 85 -8.90 -40.61 40.05
CA VAL A 85 -7.53 -40.76 39.55
C VAL A 85 -7.51 -41.11 38.06
N GLN A 86 -8.42 -41.99 37.60
CA GLN A 86 -8.54 -42.30 36.17
C GLN A 86 -9.01 -41.09 35.35
N ALA A 87 -9.99 -40.33 35.87
CA ALA A 87 -10.47 -39.11 35.23
C ALA A 87 -9.36 -38.03 35.17
N LEU A 88 -8.60 -37.87 36.24
CA LEU A 88 -7.47 -36.94 36.29
C LEU A 88 -6.35 -37.38 35.34
N ALA A 89 -6.04 -38.67 35.28
CA ALA A 89 -5.05 -39.21 34.33
C ALA A 89 -5.47 -38.95 32.87
N ALA A 90 -6.75 -39.14 32.54
CA ALA A 90 -7.28 -38.81 31.22
C ALA A 90 -7.18 -37.30 30.92
N ALA A 91 -7.53 -36.44 31.89
CA ALA A 91 -7.42 -34.99 31.74
C ALA A 91 -5.96 -34.53 31.54
N VAL A 92 -5.02 -35.08 32.30
CA VAL A 92 -3.58 -34.80 32.13
C VAL A 92 -3.08 -35.26 30.76
N SER A 93 -3.53 -36.43 30.28
CA SER A 93 -3.19 -36.90 28.94
C SER A 93 -3.70 -35.96 27.84
N MET A 94 -4.91 -35.41 27.99
CA MET A 94 -5.45 -34.43 27.05
C MET A 94 -4.67 -33.10 27.09
N VAL A 95 -4.37 -32.59 28.28
CA VAL A 95 -3.58 -31.37 28.42
C VAL A 95 -2.19 -31.55 27.81
N LYS A 96 -1.55 -32.71 28.01
CA LYS A 96 -0.27 -33.03 27.39
C LYS A 96 -0.36 -32.99 25.85
N GLY A 97 -1.38 -33.61 25.26
CA GLY A 97 -1.61 -33.54 23.82
C GLY A 97 -1.81 -32.11 23.31
N ASN A 98 -2.60 -31.30 24.03
CA ASN A 98 -2.79 -29.89 23.69
C ASN A 98 -1.49 -29.08 23.77
N THR A 99 -0.64 -29.35 24.76
CA THR A 99 0.67 -28.68 24.86
C THR A 99 1.62 -29.07 23.74
N GLU A 100 1.60 -30.32 23.27
CA GLU A 100 2.39 -30.77 22.12
C GLU A 100 1.94 -30.04 20.84
N VAL A 101 0.64 -29.97 20.58
CA VAL A 101 0.07 -29.21 19.44
C VAL A 101 0.44 -27.73 19.51
N MET A 102 0.41 -27.12 20.70
CA MET A 102 0.80 -25.73 20.88
C MET A 102 2.30 -25.50 20.62
N ILE A 103 3.16 -26.42 21.05
CA ILE A 103 4.60 -26.36 20.78
C ILE A 103 4.86 -26.43 19.27
N ASP A 104 4.19 -27.34 18.57
CA ASP A 104 4.30 -27.46 17.12
C ASP A 104 3.82 -26.19 16.40
N GLY A 105 2.66 -25.65 16.82
CA GLY A 105 2.13 -24.39 16.29
C GLY A 105 3.04 -23.19 16.53
N MET A 106 3.70 -23.11 17.70
CA MET A 106 4.74 -22.10 17.96
C MET A 106 5.96 -22.28 17.06
N GLY A 107 6.32 -23.52 16.72
CA GLY A 107 7.38 -23.83 15.76
C GLY A 107 7.07 -23.34 14.36
N GLU A 108 5.85 -23.54 13.88
CA GLU A 108 5.38 -23.02 12.58
C GLU A 108 5.31 -21.50 12.56
N LEU A 109 4.74 -20.88 13.60
CA LEU A 109 4.68 -19.42 13.71
C LEU A 109 6.08 -18.80 13.69
N LYS A 110 7.05 -19.41 14.38
CA LYS A 110 8.44 -18.95 14.38
C LYS A 110 9.07 -19.00 12.98
N LYS A 111 8.76 -20.04 12.17
CA LYS A 111 9.20 -20.12 10.78
C LYS A 111 8.59 -19.01 9.93
N ILE A 112 7.28 -18.80 10.03
CA ILE A 112 6.57 -17.74 9.29
C ILE A 112 7.13 -16.35 9.64
N VAL A 113 7.35 -16.07 10.93
CA VAL A 113 7.97 -14.80 11.36
C VAL A 113 9.39 -14.65 10.81
N GLY A 114 10.16 -15.75 10.75
CA GLY A 114 11.49 -15.77 10.12
C GLY A 114 11.43 -15.44 8.62
N ASP A 115 10.52 -16.06 7.88
CA ASP A 115 10.34 -15.82 6.45
C ASP A 115 9.88 -14.40 6.15
N LEU A 116 8.94 -13.86 6.94
CA LEU A 116 8.48 -12.47 6.84
C LEU A 116 9.62 -11.49 7.13
N ARG A 117 10.45 -11.76 8.13
CA ARG A 117 11.63 -10.94 8.43
C ARG A 117 12.62 -10.96 7.27
N MET A 118 12.95 -12.14 6.74
CA MET A 118 13.84 -12.27 5.58
C MET A 118 13.27 -11.58 4.33
N LYS A 119 11.94 -11.58 4.17
CA LYS A 119 11.28 -10.84 3.07
C LYS A 119 11.38 -9.32 3.28
N ALA A 120 11.13 -8.84 4.49
CA ALA A 120 11.27 -7.43 4.83
C ALA A 120 12.70 -6.92 4.60
N GLU A 121 13.72 -7.67 5.03
CA GLU A 121 15.13 -7.33 4.78
C GLU A 121 15.46 -7.26 3.27
N ARG A 122 14.90 -8.19 2.46
CA ARG A 122 15.06 -8.14 0.99
C ARG A 122 14.35 -6.96 0.34
N ASP A 123 13.17 -6.60 0.84
CA ASP A 123 12.38 -5.48 0.34
C ASP A 123 13.07 -4.15 0.68
N GLU A 124 13.67 -4.02 1.88
CA GLU A 124 14.52 -2.88 2.27
C GLU A 124 15.75 -2.74 1.36
N ASP A 125 16.47 -3.82 1.08
CA ASP A 125 17.60 -3.82 0.13
C ASP A 125 17.17 -3.45 -1.31
N ALA A 126 15.95 -3.82 -1.71
CA ALA A 126 15.38 -3.45 -3.00
C ALA A 126 15.03 -1.95 -3.06
N CYS A 127 14.47 -1.40 -1.98
CA CYS A 127 14.21 0.04 -1.85
C CYS A 127 15.50 0.85 -1.98
N LEU A 128 16.57 0.47 -1.26
CA LEU A 128 17.86 1.16 -1.34
C LEU A 128 18.46 1.15 -2.76
N ARG A 129 18.40 0.01 -3.46
CA ARG A 129 18.86 -0.07 -4.86
C ARG A 129 18.03 0.79 -5.82
N ASN A 130 16.73 0.89 -5.58
CA ASN A 130 15.86 1.75 -6.38
C ASN A 130 16.16 3.24 -6.13
N GLU A 131 16.38 3.64 -4.87
CA GLU A 131 16.79 5.01 -4.54
C GLU A 131 18.14 5.38 -5.20
N GLU A 132 19.12 4.47 -5.19
CA GLU A 132 20.38 4.68 -5.92
C GLU A 132 20.18 4.80 -7.43
N ALA A 133 19.28 4.00 -8.01
CA ALA A 133 18.97 4.08 -9.44
C ALA A 133 18.26 5.40 -9.80
N GLU A 134 17.33 5.85 -8.97
CA GLU A 134 16.66 7.15 -9.13
C GLU A 134 17.65 8.31 -9.05
N ALA A 135 18.58 8.27 -8.10
CA ALA A 135 19.64 9.29 -7.98
C ALA A 135 20.50 9.35 -9.25
N ARG A 136 20.91 8.20 -9.82
CA ARG A 136 21.66 8.14 -11.09
C ARG A 136 20.86 8.67 -12.28
N ILE A 137 19.56 8.41 -12.32
CA ILE A 137 18.68 8.94 -13.38
C ILE A 137 18.57 10.47 -13.25
N GLN A 138 18.43 11.00 -12.04
CA GLN A 138 18.38 12.43 -11.80
C GLN A 138 19.67 13.13 -12.24
N GLU A 139 20.83 12.58 -11.88
CA GLU A 139 22.14 13.07 -12.33
C GLU A 139 22.23 13.10 -13.87
N ALA A 140 21.86 12.00 -14.54
CA ALA A 140 21.86 11.94 -16.00
C ALA A 140 20.89 12.95 -16.66
N LEU A 141 19.73 13.21 -16.04
CA LEU A 141 18.79 14.22 -16.51
C LEU A 141 19.33 15.65 -16.35
N GLU A 142 20.09 15.92 -15.29
CA GLU A 142 20.77 17.20 -15.11
C GLU A 142 21.85 17.42 -16.17
N ASP A 143 22.65 16.39 -16.47
CA ASP A 143 23.64 16.43 -17.55
C ASP A 143 22.99 16.70 -18.91
N ILE A 144 21.89 16.02 -19.22
CA ILE A 144 21.13 16.26 -20.46
C ILE A 144 20.62 17.70 -20.52
N ARG A 145 20.10 18.23 -19.41
CA ARG A 145 19.65 19.64 -19.35
C ARG A 145 20.79 20.62 -19.63
N GLN A 146 21.98 20.37 -19.06
CA GLN A 146 23.16 21.20 -19.32
C GLN A 146 23.59 21.15 -20.79
N VAL A 147 23.59 19.96 -21.40
CA VAL A 147 23.92 19.79 -22.83
C VAL A 147 22.91 20.51 -23.72
N VAL A 148 21.61 20.38 -23.45
CA VAL A 148 20.55 21.08 -24.21
C VAL A 148 20.69 22.59 -24.10
N ALA A 149 20.96 23.12 -22.90
CA ALA A 149 21.18 24.56 -22.71
C ALA A 149 22.42 25.06 -23.47
N ALA A 150 23.51 24.29 -23.47
CA ALA A 150 24.72 24.62 -24.24
C ALA A 150 24.47 24.60 -25.75
N LEU A 151 23.69 23.62 -26.24
CA LEU A 151 23.29 23.55 -27.65
C LEU A 151 22.39 24.73 -28.04
N GLN A 152 21.40 25.09 -27.23
CA GLN A 152 20.54 26.26 -27.45
C GLN A 152 21.37 27.54 -27.58
N LYS A 153 22.28 27.79 -26.64
CA LYS A 153 23.19 28.94 -26.71
C LYS A 153 24.05 28.94 -27.98
N THR A 154 24.54 27.78 -28.38
CA THR A 154 25.34 27.64 -29.62
C THR A 154 24.49 27.93 -30.86
N THR A 155 23.22 27.49 -30.89
CA THR A 155 22.30 27.78 -32.00
C THR A 155 21.95 29.27 -32.08
N GLU A 156 21.71 29.93 -30.94
CA GLU A 156 21.46 31.37 -30.87
C GLU A 156 22.66 32.19 -31.37
N GLN A 157 23.87 31.83 -30.94
CA GLN A 157 25.09 32.47 -31.42
C GLN A 157 25.28 32.30 -32.94
N LYS A 158 25.01 31.10 -33.46
CA LYS A 158 25.09 30.84 -34.90
C LYS A 158 24.06 31.65 -35.68
N GLU A 159 22.85 31.82 -35.13
CA GLU A 159 21.79 32.60 -35.75
C GLU A 159 22.11 34.11 -35.74
N GLN A 160 22.66 34.63 -34.63
CA GLN A 160 23.16 36.01 -34.56
C GLN A 160 24.24 36.27 -35.61
N LEU A 161 25.23 35.39 -35.73
CA LEU A 161 26.26 35.48 -36.76
C LEU A 161 25.70 35.36 -38.18
N ARG A 162 24.60 34.61 -38.38
CA ARG A 162 23.90 34.54 -39.67
C ARG A 162 23.26 35.89 -40.00
N ILE A 163 22.53 36.47 -39.05
CA ILE A 163 21.87 37.77 -39.21
C ILE A 163 22.90 38.86 -39.51
N GLU A 164 24.00 38.93 -38.76
CA GLU A 164 25.08 39.91 -38.99
C GLU A 164 25.69 39.78 -40.40
N ARG A 165 25.91 38.54 -40.88
CA ARG A 165 26.43 38.31 -42.24
C ARG A 165 25.42 38.70 -43.31
N GLU A 166 24.14 38.42 -43.09
CA GLU A 166 23.08 38.83 -44.01
C GLU A 166 22.97 40.36 -44.05
N GLU A 167 23.02 41.03 -42.91
CA GLU A 167 23.00 42.50 -42.83
C GLU A 167 24.20 43.11 -43.54
N ALA A 168 25.42 42.59 -43.34
CA ALA A 168 26.60 43.05 -44.08
C ALA A 168 26.45 42.85 -45.60
N ARG A 169 25.87 41.73 -46.05
CA ARG A 169 25.57 41.49 -47.47
C ARG A 169 24.54 42.48 -48.01
N TYR A 170 23.47 42.74 -47.25
CA TYR A 170 22.45 43.72 -47.63
C TYR A 170 23.05 45.12 -47.76
N GLU A 171 23.89 45.54 -46.81
CA GLU A 171 24.59 46.82 -46.88
C GLU A 171 25.50 46.90 -48.11
N GLN A 172 26.25 45.84 -48.40
CA GLN A 172 27.11 45.76 -49.57
C GLN A 172 26.29 45.88 -50.88
N VAL A 173 25.20 45.12 -51.02
CA VAL A 173 24.31 45.18 -52.20
C VAL A 173 23.68 46.56 -52.35
N MET A 174 23.22 47.15 -51.25
CA MET A 174 22.66 48.50 -51.26
C MET A 174 23.71 49.55 -51.66
N GLY A 175 24.95 49.40 -51.21
CA GLY A 175 26.07 50.24 -51.64
C GLY A 175 26.33 50.14 -53.13
N PHE A 176 26.40 48.92 -53.68
CA PHE A 176 26.56 48.70 -55.12
C PHE A 176 25.42 49.30 -55.95
N LEU A 177 24.17 49.13 -55.51
CA LEU A 177 23.01 49.71 -56.19
C LEU A 177 23.04 51.25 -56.18
N GLN A 178 23.40 51.86 -55.05
CA GLN A 178 23.54 53.31 -54.97
C GLN A 178 24.64 53.82 -55.89
N GLN A 179 25.80 53.15 -55.91
CA GLN A 179 26.90 53.51 -56.80
C GLN A 179 26.50 53.37 -58.27
N TYR A 180 25.90 52.23 -58.65
CA TYR A 180 25.43 51.98 -60.01
C TYR A 180 24.41 53.04 -60.46
N LEU A 181 23.43 53.38 -59.60
CA LEU A 181 22.46 54.44 -59.90
C LEU A 181 23.13 55.80 -60.06
N HIS A 182 24.13 56.12 -59.24
CA HIS A 182 24.87 57.38 -59.35
C HIS A 182 25.68 57.47 -60.64
N GLU A 183 26.40 56.40 -61.00
CA GLU A 183 27.19 56.31 -62.23
C GLU A 183 26.28 56.34 -63.48
N HIS A 184 25.17 55.59 -63.45
CA HIS A 184 24.20 55.58 -64.53
C HIS A 184 23.54 56.95 -64.73
N ASN A 185 23.08 57.59 -63.65
CA ASN A 185 22.52 58.94 -63.73
C ASN A 185 23.53 59.95 -64.26
N ARG A 186 24.80 59.88 -63.82
CA ARG A 186 25.85 60.75 -64.34
C ARG A 186 26.06 60.57 -65.84
N THR A 187 26.07 59.32 -66.32
CA THR A 187 26.26 58.97 -67.73
C THR A 187 25.07 59.40 -68.59
N VAL A 188 23.84 59.18 -68.10
CA VAL A 188 22.61 59.60 -68.77
C VAL A 188 22.50 61.12 -68.81
N SER A 189 22.81 61.81 -67.70
CA SER A 189 22.82 63.28 -67.65
C SER A 189 23.87 63.89 -68.58
N SER A 190 25.06 63.28 -68.71
CA SER A 190 26.04 63.77 -69.70
C SER A 190 25.55 63.57 -71.13
N ALA A 191 24.97 62.41 -71.44
CA ALA A 191 24.39 62.16 -72.77
C ALA A 191 23.26 63.15 -73.11
N PHE A 192 22.38 63.48 -72.17
CA PHE A 192 21.34 64.49 -72.38
C PHE A 192 21.90 65.89 -72.64
N ARG A 193 23.02 66.25 -72.00
CA ARG A 193 23.70 67.52 -72.26
C ARG A 193 24.31 67.58 -73.65
N ASP A 194 24.91 66.48 -74.11
CA ASP A 194 25.47 66.40 -75.45
C ASP A 194 24.37 66.52 -76.52
N VAL A 195 23.24 65.85 -76.31
CA VAL A 195 22.04 66.02 -77.16
C VAL A 195 21.52 67.45 -77.10
N GLY A 196 21.42 68.04 -75.90
CA GLY A 196 21.03 69.43 -75.72
C GLY A 196 21.95 70.41 -76.44
N ARG A 197 23.26 70.18 -76.46
CA ARG A 197 24.22 70.98 -77.23
C ARG A 197 23.96 70.85 -78.73
N SER A 198 23.88 69.62 -79.24
CA SER A 198 23.61 69.35 -80.66
C SER A 198 22.30 69.99 -81.13
N MET A 199 21.21 69.90 -80.35
CA MET A 199 19.95 70.58 -80.66
C MET A 199 20.07 72.10 -80.68
N GLY A 200 20.89 72.67 -79.78
CA GLY A 200 21.22 74.09 -79.78
C GLY A 200 21.94 74.52 -81.05
N ASP A 201 22.92 73.71 -81.50
CA ASP A 201 23.68 73.95 -82.73
C ASP A 201 22.78 73.87 -83.97
N VAL A 202 21.88 72.86 -84.03
CA VAL A 202 20.88 72.74 -85.10
C VAL A 202 19.95 73.96 -85.13
N ALA A 203 19.49 74.44 -83.97
CA ALA A 203 18.64 75.63 -83.90
C ALA A 203 19.38 76.92 -84.31
N ALA A 204 20.67 77.02 -84.00
CA ALA A 204 21.52 78.12 -84.46
C ALA A 204 21.68 78.08 -85.99
N PHE A 205 21.98 76.91 -86.57
CA PHE A 205 22.08 76.71 -88.01
C PHE A 205 20.76 77.01 -88.73
N MET A 206 19.62 76.50 -88.24
CA MET A 206 18.31 76.79 -88.83
C MET A 206 18.03 78.31 -88.85
N HIS A 207 18.38 79.02 -87.78
CA HIS A 207 18.21 80.46 -87.71
C HIS A 207 19.12 81.20 -88.70
N GLU A 208 20.37 80.75 -88.87
CA GLU A 208 21.29 81.29 -89.87
C GLU A 208 20.76 81.06 -91.29
N VAL A 209 20.25 79.87 -91.60
CA VAL A 209 19.62 79.55 -92.88
C VAL A 209 18.41 80.45 -93.14
N GLU A 210 17.55 80.68 -92.15
CA GLU A 210 16.42 81.63 -92.25
C GLU A 210 16.90 83.05 -92.58
N LEU A 211 17.96 83.51 -91.92
CA LEU A 211 18.56 84.83 -92.15
C LEU A 211 19.15 84.97 -93.56
N LEU A 212 19.89 83.96 -94.04
CA LEU A 212 20.54 83.98 -95.36
C LEU A 212 19.54 83.99 -96.53
N HIS A 213 18.42 83.29 -96.40
CA HIS A 213 17.42 83.18 -97.47
C HIS A 213 16.34 84.27 -97.42
N GLY A 214 16.42 85.21 -96.46
CA GLY A 214 15.43 86.28 -96.32
C GLY A 214 14.05 85.77 -95.88
N TYR A 215 13.97 84.59 -95.27
CA TYR A 215 12.76 84.13 -94.62
C TYR A 215 12.53 84.99 -93.38
N VAL A 216 11.75 86.06 -93.54
CA VAL A 216 11.30 86.86 -92.40
C VAL A 216 10.39 85.96 -91.58
N ALA A 217 10.90 85.49 -90.44
CA ALA A 217 10.16 84.63 -89.54
C ALA A 217 8.78 85.23 -89.29
N SER A 218 7.73 84.53 -89.74
CA SER A 218 6.36 84.96 -89.54
C SER A 218 6.16 85.21 -88.04
N PRO A 219 5.55 86.34 -87.62
CA PRO A 219 5.44 86.69 -86.20
C PRO A 219 4.74 85.61 -85.34
N GLY A 220 4.05 84.64 -85.95
CA GLY A 220 3.50 83.45 -85.28
C GLY A 220 4.36 82.16 -85.33
N ASP A 221 5.33 82.05 -86.23
CA ASP A 221 6.06 80.80 -86.55
C ASP A 221 7.49 80.73 -85.99
N ARG A 222 7.92 81.75 -85.24
CA ARG A 222 9.16 81.72 -84.41
C ARG A 222 9.19 80.57 -83.40
N ARG A 223 8.08 79.83 -83.25
CA ARG A 223 7.94 78.74 -82.29
C ARG A 223 8.84 77.56 -82.61
N GLY A 224 9.14 77.25 -83.87
CA GLY A 224 9.96 76.09 -84.23
C GLY A 224 11.35 76.14 -83.60
N ILE A 225 12.16 77.09 -84.07
CA ILE A 225 13.56 77.26 -83.66
C ILE A 225 13.67 77.62 -82.17
N GLU A 226 12.80 78.52 -81.68
CA GLU A 226 12.86 78.95 -80.28
C GLU A 226 12.45 77.81 -79.31
N ARG A 227 11.50 76.94 -79.68
CA ARG A 227 11.21 75.73 -78.89
C ARG A 227 12.42 74.80 -78.83
N ILE A 228 13.14 74.63 -79.94
CA ILE A 228 14.34 73.80 -79.97
C ILE A 228 15.43 74.41 -79.08
N ARG A 229 15.67 75.73 -79.13
CA ARG A 229 16.61 76.41 -78.22
C ARG A 229 16.20 76.28 -76.75
N GLN A 230 14.93 76.51 -76.44
CA GLN A 230 14.43 76.39 -75.07
C GLN A 230 14.51 74.94 -74.57
N PHE A 231 14.25 73.96 -75.42
CA PHE A 231 14.36 72.55 -75.08
C PHE A 231 15.83 72.12 -74.90
N ALA A 232 16.72 72.55 -75.80
CA ALA A 232 18.18 72.39 -75.68
C ALA A 232 18.69 72.98 -74.35
N LYS A 233 18.28 74.21 -74.03
CA LYS A 233 18.63 74.88 -72.77
C LYS A 233 18.13 74.09 -71.56
N LYS A 234 16.88 73.60 -71.58
CA LYS A 234 16.34 72.75 -70.51
C LYS A 234 17.14 71.45 -70.35
N LEU A 235 17.54 70.79 -71.44
CA LEU A 235 18.38 69.59 -71.38
C LEU A 235 19.77 69.88 -70.82
N GLN A 236 20.35 71.04 -71.12
CA GLN A 236 21.65 71.45 -70.60
C GLN A 236 21.61 71.82 -69.11
N GLU A 237 20.53 72.50 -68.69
CA GLU A 237 20.27 72.93 -67.31
C GLU A 237 19.74 71.81 -66.41
N LEU A 238 19.47 70.61 -66.96
CA LEU A 238 19.08 69.48 -66.13
C LEU A 238 20.15 69.25 -65.04
N PRO A 239 19.74 69.22 -63.76
CA PRO A 239 20.66 68.94 -62.68
C PRO A 239 21.33 67.58 -62.93
N ASN A 240 22.60 67.45 -62.53
CA ASN A 240 23.37 66.19 -62.63
C ASN A 240 22.67 65.00 -61.94
N ALA A 241 21.67 65.28 -61.10
CA ALA A 241 20.77 64.29 -60.55
C ALA A 241 19.36 64.59 -61.06
N LEU A 242 18.91 63.83 -62.04
CA LEU A 242 17.47 63.68 -62.27
C LEU A 242 16.85 63.21 -60.93
N PRO A 243 15.73 63.78 -60.47
CA PRO A 243 14.99 63.30 -59.31
C PRO A 243 14.29 61.97 -59.67
N GLY A 244 15.09 60.96 -60.04
CA GLY A 244 14.65 59.60 -60.26
C GLY A 244 14.62 58.88 -58.92
N CYS A 245 13.45 58.35 -58.58
CA CYS A 245 13.19 57.32 -57.57
C CYS A 245 14.26 57.29 -56.47
N THR A 246 14.15 58.20 -55.51
CA THR A 246 15.10 58.21 -54.39
C THR A 246 15.04 56.84 -53.72
N THR A 247 16.20 56.22 -53.50
CA THR A 247 16.33 54.95 -52.76
C THR A 247 15.64 54.99 -51.39
N ALA A 248 15.36 56.17 -50.85
CA ALA A 248 14.50 56.40 -49.70
C ALA A 248 13.06 55.89 -49.86
N GLN A 249 12.42 56.05 -51.04
CA GLN A 249 11.08 55.51 -51.32
C GLN A 249 11.08 53.97 -51.31
N VAL A 250 12.09 53.34 -51.90
CA VAL A 250 12.23 51.87 -51.89
C VAL A 250 12.53 51.35 -50.47
N ARG A 251 13.34 52.08 -49.69
CA ARG A 251 13.67 51.73 -48.29
C ARG A 251 12.45 51.81 -47.37
N GLY A 252 11.50 52.72 -47.64
CA GLY A 252 10.24 52.83 -46.92
C GLY A 252 9.34 51.60 -47.11
N SER A 253 9.17 51.15 -48.35
CA SER A 253 8.31 49.99 -48.67
C SER A 253 8.85 48.66 -48.15
N LEU A 254 10.17 48.46 -48.08
CA LEU A 254 10.77 47.20 -47.59
C LEU A 254 10.78 47.08 -46.06
N LYS A 255 10.83 48.19 -45.31
CA LYS A 255 10.73 48.14 -43.84
C LYS A 255 9.34 47.70 -43.38
N GLN A 256 8.31 47.96 -44.19
CA GLN A 256 6.92 47.62 -43.88
C GLN A 256 6.65 46.11 -44.04
N THR A 257 7.35 45.41 -44.95
CA THR A 257 7.21 43.95 -45.11
C THR A 257 8.04 43.14 -44.10
N ARG A 258 9.12 43.70 -43.55
CA ARG A 258 9.95 43.05 -42.50
C ARG A 258 9.24 43.00 -41.13
N GLY A 259 8.32 43.94 -40.85
CA GLY A 259 7.52 43.93 -39.62
C GLY A 259 6.44 42.85 -39.58
N ASP A 260 5.81 42.55 -40.72
CA ASP A 260 4.73 41.56 -40.80
C ASP A 260 5.24 40.10 -40.89
N SER A 261 6.48 39.89 -41.34
CA SER A 261 7.04 38.53 -41.51
C SER A 261 7.57 37.89 -40.21
N LEU A 262 7.77 38.68 -39.15
CA LEU A 262 8.22 38.17 -37.83
C LEU A 262 7.05 37.77 -36.91
N ARG A 263 5.80 37.86 -37.40
CA ARG A 263 4.59 37.38 -36.72
C ARG A 263 4.07 36.04 -37.28
N LEU A 264 4.91 35.31 -37.99
CA LEU A 264 4.67 33.89 -38.22
C LEU A 264 4.85 33.19 -36.87
N ASP A 265 3.72 32.92 -36.20
CA ASP A 265 3.65 32.06 -35.04
C ASP A 265 4.54 30.83 -35.29
N PRO A 266 5.36 30.42 -34.31
CA PRO A 266 6.19 29.23 -34.44
C PRO A 266 5.27 28.09 -34.90
N PRO A 267 5.66 27.30 -35.92
CA PRO A 267 4.84 26.19 -36.37
C PRO A 267 4.56 25.35 -35.15
N THR A 268 3.31 25.35 -34.71
CA THR A 268 2.81 24.44 -33.69
C THR A 268 2.92 23.07 -34.34
N TYR A 269 4.08 22.44 -34.18
CA TYR A 269 4.25 21.01 -34.31
C TYR A 269 3.36 20.40 -33.24
N ILE A 270 2.06 20.31 -33.54
CA ILE A 270 1.11 19.53 -32.79
C ILE A 270 1.70 18.12 -32.80
N ALA A 271 2.17 17.73 -31.62
CA ALA A 271 2.56 16.37 -31.27
C ALA A 271 1.39 15.45 -31.56
N ARG A 272 1.28 14.99 -32.80
CA ARG A 272 0.30 13.98 -33.23
C ARG A 272 1.00 12.63 -33.12
N GLY A 273 1.24 12.20 -31.89
CA GLY A 273 2.10 11.06 -31.61
C GLY A 273 1.80 10.32 -30.32
N GLU A 274 0.58 10.38 -29.77
CA GLU A 274 0.21 9.55 -28.61
C GLU A 274 -1.25 9.10 -28.70
N ALA A 275 -1.52 8.04 -29.48
CA ALA A 275 -2.76 7.26 -29.38
C ALA A 275 -2.67 5.93 -30.13
N ALA A 276 -1.65 5.09 -29.87
CA ALA A 276 -1.63 3.75 -30.50
C ALA A 276 -0.79 2.69 -29.77
N LEU A 277 -0.79 2.64 -28.43
CA LEU A 277 -0.27 1.45 -27.71
C LEU A 277 -1.14 1.14 -26.49
N GLY A 278 -2.39 0.73 -26.77
CA GLY A 278 -3.16 -0.10 -25.83
C GLY A 278 -2.59 -1.51 -25.85
N PHE A 279 -1.60 -1.78 -25.00
CA PHE A 279 -1.12 -3.13 -24.74
C PHE A 279 -2.21 -3.91 -24.01
N ALA A 280 -2.76 -4.91 -24.69
CA ALA A 280 -3.59 -5.94 -24.08
C ALA A 280 -2.69 -6.83 -23.20
N THR A 281 -2.89 -6.79 -21.89
CA THR A 281 -2.41 -7.83 -20.98
C THR A 281 -3.50 -8.87 -20.81
N ALA A 282 -3.14 -10.11 -21.14
CA ALA A 282 -3.87 -11.34 -20.85
C ALA A 282 -3.77 -11.72 -19.37
#